data_AF-A0AAV4ZTC1-F1
#
_entry.id   AF-A0AAV4ZTC1-F1
#
_cell.length_a   1.000
_cell.length_b   1.000
_cell.length_c   1.000
_cell.angle_alpha   90.00
_cell.angle_beta   90.00
_cell.angle_gamma   90.00
#
_symmetry.space_group_name_H-M   'P 1'
#
loop_
_entity.id
_entity.type
_entity.pdbx_description
1 polymer ?
#
loop_
_entity_poly.entity_id
_entity_poly.type
_entity_poly.pdbx_seq_one_letter_code
_entity_poly.pdbx_strand_id
1 'polypeptide(L)'
;MLSSLLSSLGSSLPPALMEARAADKPEPIKLDADGILARFAKAAEEYGYCPFAVGDIVVQRPDAPLKGPGEPCVVLEVLYEPIRIQTATNPEDAGSSAFGRVLDIRYGVHRNGVLQACMGESFNFEAWTPEHETAWREKLAKEAAKPEPAKALTLQEMVAELRDRHAGRERKPEWKKGELVEILSVGDSQHPPMEAEGVKIGLVQEIDPSDGTTKLLYHSGETGKIGGGWFRNDNLRRYGPRPADEIALLGPVVEPTA
;
A
#
# COMPACT_ATOMS: atom_id res chain seq x y z
N MET A 1 10.45 43.88 -17.23
CA MET A 1 10.91 42.58 -17.76
C MET A 1 11.27 41.65 -16.60
N LEU A 2 10.30 40.97 -15.99
CA LEU A 2 10.54 39.89 -15.01
C LEU A 2 9.26 39.03 -14.80
N SER A 3 8.31 39.05 -15.74
CA SER A 3 7.02 38.34 -15.66
C SER A 3 6.98 37.06 -16.52
N SER A 4 8.12 36.55 -16.99
CA SER A 4 8.18 35.52 -18.05
C SER A 4 9.00 34.27 -17.68
N LEU A 5 9.39 34.06 -16.43
CA LEU A 5 10.25 32.93 -16.03
C LEU A 5 9.57 31.88 -15.12
N LEU A 6 8.28 32.03 -14.82
CA LEU A 6 7.51 31.05 -14.02
C LEU A 6 6.55 30.17 -14.85
N SER A 7 6.59 30.28 -16.19
CA SER A 7 5.72 29.51 -17.09
C SER A 7 6.38 28.25 -17.68
N SER A 8 7.64 27.95 -17.37
CA SER A 8 8.40 26.88 -18.07
C SER A 8 8.75 25.65 -17.22
N LEU A 9 8.21 25.51 -16.01
CA LEU A 9 8.23 24.23 -15.29
C LEU A 9 6.81 23.69 -15.28
N GLY A 10 6.37 23.26 -16.46
CA GLY A 10 5.17 22.49 -16.66
C GLY A 10 5.26 21.22 -15.84
N SER A 11 4.70 21.28 -14.64
CA SER A 11 4.28 20.12 -13.86
C SER A 11 3.18 19.39 -14.66
N SER A 12 3.57 18.56 -15.61
CA SER A 12 2.71 17.49 -16.08
C SER A 12 3.26 16.20 -15.51
N LEU A 13 2.86 15.89 -14.28
CA LEU A 13 2.90 14.49 -13.84
C LEU A 13 2.18 13.67 -14.93
N PRO A 14 2.74 12.52 -15.36
CA PRO A 14 2.07 11.62 -16.29
C PRO A 14 0.62 11.37 -15.85
N PRO A 15 -0.36 11.31 -16.78
CA PRO A 15 -1.77 11.08 -16.44
C PRO A 15 -1.97 9.89 -15.50
N ALA A 16 -1.22 8.81 -15.68
CA ALA A 16 -1.23 7.64 -14.80
C ALA A 16 -0.80 7.94 -13.34
N LEU A 17 0.15 8.86 -13.13
CA LEU A 17 0.55 9.32 -11.79
C LEU A 17 -0.46 10.30 -11.18
N MET A 18 -1.17 11.06 -12.01
CA MET A 18 -2.29 11.91 -11.58
C MET A 18 -3.51 11.06 -11.19
N GLU A 19 -3.82 10.01 -11.96
CA GLU A 19 -4.90 9.05 -11.72
C GLU A 19 -4.61 8.15 -10.51
N ALA A 20 -3.38 7.64 -10.37
CA ALA A 20 -2.98 6.87 -9.18
C ALA A 20 -3.06 7.71 -7.89
N ARG A 21 -2.72 9.01 -7.97
CA ARG A 21 -2.85 9.94 -6.84
C ARG A 21 -4.30 10.37 -6.59
N ALA A 22 -5.19 10.21 -7.56
CA ALA A 22 -6.61 10.48 -7.42
C ALA A 22 -7.38 9.26 -6.87
N ALA A 23 -6.99 8.05 -7.25
CA ALA A 23 -7.59 6.79 -6.78
C ALA A 23 -7.38 6.52 -5.28
N ASP A 24 -6.33 7.12 -4.70
CA ASP A 24 -5.97 6.97 -3.28
C ASP A 24 -6.50 8.12 -2.40
N LYS A 25 -7.32 9.03 -2.97
CA LYS A 25 -7.95 10.09 -2.18
C LYS A 25 -9.21 9.52 -1.52
N PRO A 26 -9.33 9.61 -0.18
CA PRO A 26 -10.58 9.27 0.48
C PRO A 26 -11.72 10.08 -0.16
N GLU A 27 -12.85 9.43 -0.43
CA GLU A 27 -14.03 10.13 -0.93
C GLU A 27 -14.35 11.31 0.01
N PRO A 28 -14.57 12.53 -0.53
CA PRO A 28 -14.97 13.64 0.31
C PRO A 28 -16.23 13.26 1.08
N ILE A 29 -16.17 13.30 2.40
CA ILE A 29 -17.36 13.11 3.24
C ILE A 29 -18.34 14.21 2.82
N LYS A 30 -19.47 13.83 2.22
CA LYS A 30 -20.56 14.76 1.87
C LYS A 30 -21.20 15.23 3.18
N LEU A 31 -20.71 16.35 3.70
CA LEU A 31 -21.31 17.02 4.85
C LEU A 31 -22.22 18.13 4.34
N ASP A 32 -23.43 18.21 4.90
CA ASP A 32 -24.27 19.38 4.75
C ASP A 32 -23.73 20.55 5.61
N ALA A 33 -24.22 21.76 5.35
CA ALA A 33 -23.74 22.95 6.04
C ALA A 33 -23.91 22.87 7.56
N ASP A 34 -25.02 22.29 8.02
CA ASP A 34 -25.32 22.11 9.45
C ASP A 34 -24.36 21.11 10.11
N GLY A 35 -24.02 20.02 9.42
CA GLY A 35 -23.04 19.03 9.85
C GLY A 35 -21.63 19.60 9.93
N ILE A 36 -21.25 20.51 9.04
CA ILE A 36 -19.98 21.24 9.11
C ILE A 36 -19.96 22.16 10.35
N LEU A 37 -21.02 22.94 10.57
CA LEU A 37 -21.12 23.85 11.71
C LEU A 37 -21.09 23.10 13.05
N ALA A 38 -21.82 21.99 13.16
CA ALA A 38 -21.82 21.13 14.34
C ALA A 38 -20.41 20.57 14.63
N ARG A 39 -19.67 20.18 13.59
CA ARG A 39 -18.27 19.73 13.73
C ARG A 39 -17.34 20.84 14.20
N PHE A 40 -17.49 22.05 13.69
CA PHE A 40 -16.69 23.19 14.18
C PHE A 40 -16.99 23.54 15.63
N ALA A 41 -18.26 23.53 16.03
CA ALA A 41 -18.65 23.74 17.42
C ALA A 41 -18.01 22.68 18.35
N LYS A 42 -18.14 21.40 17.98
CA LYS A 42 -17.54 20.29 18.72
C LYS A 42 -16.01 20.40 18.77
N ALA A 43 -15.36 20.70 17.65
CA ALA A 43 -13.90 20.85 17.60
C ALA A 43 -13.42 22.01 18.49
N ALA A 44 -14.18 23.10 18.58
CA ALA A 44 -13.86 24.22 19.48
C ALA A 44 -13.99 23.83 20.96
N GLU A 45 -14.97 22.99 21.32
CA GLU A 45 -15.15 22.47 22.68
C GLU A 45 -14.04 21.48 23.08
N GLU A 46 -13.58 20.65 22.13
CA GLU A 46 -12.57 19.61 22.36
C GLU A 46 -11.13 20.11 22.22
N TYR A 47 -10.92 21.34 21.74
CA TYR A 47 -9.58 21.86 21.46
C TYR A 47 -8.72 21.98 22.72
N GLY A 48 -7.64 21.18 22.78
CA GLY A 48 -6.71 21.15 23.91
C GLY A 48 -7.21 20.38 25.13
N TYR A 49 -8.33 19.64 25.00
CA TYR A 49 -8.83 18.70 26.00
C TYR A 49 -8.58 17.26 25.54
N CYS A 50 -7.93 16.46 26.39
CA CYS A 50 -7.73 15.04 26.12
C CYS A 50 -8.72 14.19 26.96
N PRO A 51 -9.62 13.42 26.32
CA PRO A 51 -10.57 12.55 27.02
C PRO A 51 -9.99 11.18 27.42
N PHE A 52 -8.73 10.90 27.06
CA PHE A 52 -8.12 9.58 27.23
C PHE A 52 -7.14 9.52 28.41
N ALA A 53 -6.88 8.32 28.89
CA ALA A 53 -5.88 8.00 29.89
C ALA A 53 -4.75 7.12 29.31
N VAL A 54 -3.61 7.09 30.00
CA VAL A 54 -2.51 6.18 29.64
C VAL A 54 -2.98 4.73 29.72
N GLY A 55 -2.70 3.95 28.67
CA GLY A 55 -3.12 2.56 28.53
C GLY A 55 -4.42 2.37 27.76
N ASP A 56 -5.18 3.44 27.49
CA ASP A 56 -6.38 3.35 26.66
C ASP A 56 -6.02 2.89 25.24
N ILE A 57 -6.84 1.99 24.70
CA ILE A 57 -6.81 1.67 23.28
C ILE A 57 -7.73 2.65 22.57
N VAL A 58 -7.18 3.31 21.56
CA VAL A 58 -7.88 4.29 20.74
C VAL A 58 -7.71 3.93 19.28
N VAL A 59 -8.60 4.42 18.44
CA VAL A 59 -8.49 4.32 16.99
C VAL A 59 -8.49 5.71 16.40
N GLN A 60 -7.73 5.89 15.33
CA GLN A 60 -7.79 7.13 14.58
C GLN A 60 -9.15 7.23 13.89
N ARG A 61 -9.82 8.37 14.07
CA ARG A 61 -11.12 8.64 13.45
C ARG A 61 -11.02 8.57 11.91
N PRO A 62 -12.07 8.09 11.21
CA PRO A 62 -12.06 8.03 9.74
C PRO A 62 -11.90 9.38 9.05
N ASP A 63 -12.30 10.47 9.71
CA ASP A 63 -12.24 11.84 9.21
C ASP A 63 -10.97 12.61 9.61
N ALA A 64 -10.08 12.00 10.39
CA ALA A 64 -8.82 12.61 10.78
C ALA A 64 -7.79 12.58 9.63
N PRO A 65 -6.95 13.62 9.48
CA PRO A 65 -6.06 13.78 8.33
C PRO A 65 -4.79 12.90 8.36
N LEU A 66 -4.70 11.90 9.24
CA LEU A 66 -3.53 11.02 9.35
C LEU A 66 -3.73 9.74 8.51
N LYS A 67 -2.62 9.18 8.03
CA LYS A 67 -2.63 7.90 7.31
C LYS A 67 -2.91 6.75 8.28
N GLY A 68 -3.58 5.70 7.79
CA GLY A 68 -3.86 4.45 8.52
C GLY A 68 -5.08 4.52 9.45
N PRO A 69 -6.24 5.03 9.01
CA PRO A 69 -7.47 4.95 9.80
C PRO A 69 -7.84 3.49 10.11
N GLY A 70 -8.44 3.26 11.28
CA GLY A 70 -8.90 1.93 11.71
C GLY A 70 -7.85 1.04 12.38
N GLU A 71 -6.59 1.48 12.50
CA GLU A 71 -5.55 0.74 13.22
C GLU A 71 -5.60 1.01 14.73
N PRO A 72 -5.53 -0.03 15.59
CA PRO A 72 -5.49 0.16 17.03
C PRO A 72 -4.20 0.86 17.45
N CYS A 73 -4.36 1.88 18.27
CA CYS A 73 -3.28 2.63 18.91
C CYS A 73 -3.44 2.52 20.43
N VAL A 74 -2.34 2.60 21.16
CA VAL A 74 -2.36 2.66 22.64
C VAL A 74 -1.86 4.02 23.10
N VAL A 75 -2.55 4.65 24.04
CA VAL A 75 -2.08 5.90 24.66
C VAL A 75 -0.91 5.59 25.58
N LEU A 76 0.27 6.13 25.26
CA LEU A 76 1.50 5.95 26.03
C LEU A 76 1.70 7.07 27.06
N GLU A 77 1.27 8.27 26.71
CA GLU A 77 1.47 9.47 27.51
C GLU A 77 0.34 10.46 27.22
N VAL A 78 -0.19 11.11 28.26
CA VAL A 78 -1.04 12.29 28.14
C VAL A 78 -0.21 13.46 28.67
N LEU A 79 0.05 14.44 27.81
CA LEU A 79 0.93 15.56 28.16
C LEU A 79 0.20 16.49 29.13
N TYR A 80 0.80 16.71 30.30
CA TYR A 80 0.30 17.69 31.26
C TYR A 80 0.29 19.11 30.67
N GLU A 81 1.31 19.43 29.86
CA GLU A 81 1.40 20.67 29.09
C GLU A 81 1.39 20.34 27.58
N PRO A 82 0.25 20.52 26.88
CA PRO A 82 0.17 20.26 25.45
C PRO A 82 1.13 21.14 24.63
N ILE A 83 1.80 20.51 23.67
CA ILE A 83 2.76 21.17 22.79
C ILE A 83 2.02 21.88 21.66
N ARG A 84 2.04 23.21 21.70
CA ARG A 84 1.46 24.05 20.66
C ARG A 84 2.50 24.29 19.57
N ILE A 85 2.19 23.90 18.33
CA ILE A 85 3.07 24.18 17.19
C ILE A 85 2.86 25.63 16.77
N GLN A 86 3.62 26.54 17.39
CA GLN A 86 3.51 28.00 17.19
C GLN A 86 4.66 28.60 16.38
N THR A 87 5.74 27.85 16.17
CA THR A 87 6.92 28.31 15.45
C THR A 87 6.89 27.77 14.02
N ALA A 88 6.44 28.61 13.10
CA ALA A 88 6.81 28.49 11.70
C ALA A 88 8.29 28.88 11.58
N THR A 89 9.20 27.92 11.38
CA THR A 89 10.63 28.23 11.20
C THR A 89 10.89 28.83 9.82
N ASN A 90 9.97 28.64 8.87
CA ASN A 90 9.92 29.32 7.57
C ASN A 90 8.54 30.02 7.41
N PRO A 91 8.47 31.25 6.88
CA PRO A 91 7.19 31.89 6.51
C PRO A 91 6.25 31.03 5.65
N GLU A 92 6.77 30.10 4.85
CA GLU A 92 5.98 29.13 4.09
C GLU A 92 5.24 28.12 4.99
N ASP A 93 5.74 27.87 6.21
CA ASP A 93 5.11 26.99 7.19
C ASP A 93 3.89 27.62 7.86
N ALA A 94 3.73 28.95 7.79
CA ALA A 94 2.54 29.63 8.33
C ALA A 94 1.25 29.26 7.56
N GLY A 95 1.39 28.78 6.31
CA GLY A 95 0.30 28.19 5.54
C GLY A 95 0.16 26.68 5.72
N SER A 96 1.05 26.05 6.50
CA SER A 96 1.00 24.61 6.77
C SER A 96 -0.13 24.28 7.73
N SER A 97 -0.83 23.17 7.49
CA SER A 97 -1.80 22.62 8.44
C SER A 97 -1.16 22.19 9.78
N ALA A 98 0.17 22.19 9.87
CA ALA A 98 0.90 21.96 11.11
C ALA A 98 0.85 23.16 12.08
N PHE A 99 0.73 24.38 11.57
CA PHE A 99 0.72 25.58 12.40
C PHE A 99 -0.57 25.68 13.21
N GLY A 100 -0.45 25.95 14.51
CA GLY A 100 -1.60 26.07 15.44
C GLY A 100 -2.12 24.75 16.00
N ARG A 101 -1.54 23.61 15.60
CA ARG A 101 -1.86 22.29 16.18
C ARG A 101 -1.46 22.20 17.64
N VAL A 102 -2.17 21.36 18.40
CA VAL A 102 -1.95 21.15 19.84
C VAL A 102 -1.75 19.67 20.11
N LEU A 103 -0.49 19.25 20.18
CA LEU A 103 -0.13 17.86 20.46
C LEU A 103 -0.26 17.62 21.96
N ASP A 104 -1.17 16.75 22.37
CA ASP A 104 -1.54 16.51 23.78
C ASP A 104 -1.38 15.05 24.21
N ILE A 105 -1.13 14.13 23.26
CA ILE A 105 -0.88 12.71 23.57
C ILE A 105 0.32 12.15 22.80
N ARG A 106 1.02 11.21 23.44
CA ARG A 106 1.90 10.24 22.78
C ARG A 106 1.18 8.91 22.69
N TYR A 107 1.19 8.30 21.51
CA TYR A 107 0.54 7.03 21.27
C TYR A 107 1.48 6.04 20.57
N GLY A 108 1.31 4.77 20.87
CA GLY A 108 2.00 3.65 20.25
C GLY A 108 1.15 3.07 19.14
N VAL A 109 1.75 2.82 17.99
CA VAL A 109 1.10 2.18 16.85
C VAL A 109 2.04 1.13 16.25
N HIS A 110 1.48 0.00 15.82
CA HIS A 110 2.24 -1.02 15.11
C HIS A 110 2.06 -0.85 13.59
N ARG A 111 3.12 -0.42 12.89
CA ARG A 111 3.10 -0.18 11.43
C ARG A 111 4.33 -0.78 10.77
N ASN A 112 4.11 -1.44 9.63
CA ASN A 112 5.17 -2.06 8.82
C ASN A 112 6.06 -3.04 9.63
N GLY A 113 5.45 -3.81 10.54
CA GLY A 113 6.17 -4.77 11.39
C GLY A 113 6.99 -4.14 12.53
N VAL A 114 6.82 -2.84 12.79
CA VAL A 114 7.57 -2.11 13.82
C VAL A 114 6.61 -1.35 14.72
N LEU A 115 6.88 -1.39 16.03
CA LEU A 115 6.21 -0.53 17.00
C LEU A 115 6.83 0.87 16.96
N GLN A 116 6.00 1.88 16.73
CA GLN A 116 6.40 3.28 16.65
C GLN A 116 5.65 4.09 17.71
N ALA A 117 6.35 5.05 18.31
CA ALA A 117 5.74 6.06 19.17
C ALA A 117 5.58 7.35 18.39
N CYS A 118 4.35 7.87 18.33
CA CYS A 118 3.99 9.10 17.64
C CYS A 118 3.39 10.10 18.63
N MET A 119 3.45 11.38 18.28
CA MET A 119 2.67 12.41 18.97
C MET A 119 1.53 12.88 18.10
N GLY A 120 0.39 13.15 18.72
CA GLY A 120 -0.81 13.57 18.02
C GLY A 120 -1.72 14.42 18.89
N GLU A 121 -2.81 14.83 18.27
CA GLU A 121 -3.88 15.58 18.93
C GLU A 121 -4.99 14.59 19.22
N SER A 122 -5.42 14.50 20.46
CA SER A 122 -6.36 13.52 20.97
C SER A 122 -7.70 13.56 20.24
N PHE A 123 -8.16 14.74 19.79
CA PHE A 123 -9.41 14.88 19.03
C PHE A 123 -9.43 14.12 17.69
N ASN A 124 -8.26 13.72 17.17
CA ASN A 124 -8.15 12.89 15.96
C ASN A 124 -8.44 11.40 16.24
N PHE A 125 -8.65 11.04 17.50
CA PHE A 125 -8.89 9.68 17.95
C PHE A 125 -10.29 9.55 18.55
N GLU A 126 -10.77 8.32 18.59
CA GLU A 126 -11.94 7.91 19.34
C GLU A 126 -11.61 6.64 20.14
N ALA A 127 -12.41 6.36 21.16
CA ALA A 127 -12.22 5.17 21.97
C ALA A 127 -12.35 3.91 21.12
N TRP A 128 -11.50 2.91 21.39
CA TRP A 128 -11.62 1.61 20.76
C TRP A 128 -12.92 0.92 21.19
N THR A 129 -13.63 0.30 20.25
CA THR A 129 -14.91 -0.37 20.49
C THR A 129 -14.90 -1.78 19.88
N PRO A 130 -15.84 -2.66 20.24
CA PRO A 130 -15.94 -3.99 19.64
C PRO A 130 -16.13 -3.97 18.11
N GLU A 131 -16.78 -2.94 17.57
CA GLU A 131 -16.96 -2.74 16.14
C GLU A 131 -15.61 -2.49 15.45
N HIS A 132 -14.75 -1.67 16.06
CA HIS A 132 -13.39 -1.43 15.59
C HIS A 132 -12.56 -2.72 15.60
N GLU A 133 -12.69 -3.54 16.65
CA GLU A 133 -12.00 -4.83 16.73
C GLU A 133 -12.41 -5.78 15.62
N THR A 134 -13.71 -5.86 15.34
CA THR A 134 -14.24 -6.70 14.27
C THR A 134 -13.69 -6.26 12.91
N ALA A 135 -13.78 -4.96 12.59
CA ALA A 135 -13.27 -4.40 11.35
C ALA A 135 -11.75 -4.59 11.18
N TRP A 136 -10.99 -4.45 12.28
CA TRP A 136 -9.54 -4.64 12.27
C TRP A 136 -9.15 -6.10 12.03
N ARG A 137 -9.81 -7.06 12.69
CA ARG A 137 -9.58 -8.50 12.47
C ARG A 137 -9.90 -8.90 11.03
N GLU A 138 -10.97 -8.36 10.45
CA GLU A 138 -11.29 -8.58 9.04
C GLU A 138 -10.22 -8.01 8.10
N LYS A 139 -9.67 -6.82 8.40
CA LYS A 139 -8.55 -6.23 7.65
C LYS A 139 -7.32 -7.14 7.72
N LEU A 140 -6.94 -7.60 8.92
CA LEU A 140 -5.81 -8.52 9.09
C LEU A 140 -6.00 -9.85 8.35
N ALA A 141 -7.21 -10.43 8.38
CA ALA A 141 -7.51 -11.65 7.64
C ALA A 141 -7.39 -11.44 6.13
N LYS A 142 -7.84 -10.30 5.60
CA LYS A 142 -7.68 -9.92 4.18
C LYS A 142 -6.22 -9.70 3.81
N GLU A 143 -5.41 -9.10 4.67
CA GLU A 143 -3.99 -8.87 4.43
C GLU A 143 -3.18 -10.18 4.48
N ALA A 144 -3.47 -11.07 5.44
CA ALA A 144 -2.83 -12.38 5.53
C ALA A 144 -3.17 -13.30 4.35
N ALA A 145 -4.31 -13.07 3.69
CA ALA A 145 -4.72 -13.81 2.50
C ALA A 145 -4.02 -13.33 1.21
N LYS A 146 -3.27 -12.22 1.23
CA LYS A 146 -2.50 -11.75 0.07
C LYS A 146 -1.24 -12.60 -0.11
N PRO A 147 -0.87 -12.97 -1.36
CA PRO A 147 0.37 -13.69 -1.63
C PRO A 147 1.58 -12.87 -1.17
N GLU A 148 2.59 -13.52 -0.61
CA GLU A 148 3.81 -12.83 -0.14
C GLU A 148 4.40 -11.96 -1.26
N PRO A 149 4.82 -10.71 -0.96
CA PRO A 149 5.47 -9.88 -1.94
C PRO A 149 6.75 -10.57 -2.44
N ALA A 150 6.94 -10.56 -3.76
CA ALA A 150 8.14 -11.11 -4.40
C ALA A 150 9.39 -10.62 -3.68
N LYS A 151 10.31 -11.55 -3.38
CA LYS A 151 11.53 -11.34 -2.60
C LYS A 151 12.21 -10.02 -2.98
N ALA A 152 12.45 -9.16 -1.99
CA ALA A 152 13.15 -7.89 -2.20
C ALA A 152 14.52 -8.15 -2.83
N LEU A 153 14.82 -7.43 -3.93
CA LEU A 153 16.11 -7.47 -4.59
C LEU A 153 17.21 -7.07 -3.60
N THR A 154 18.31 -7.80 -3.63
CA THR A 154 19.52 -7.44 -2.89
C THR A 154 20.11 -6.13 -3.43
N LEU A 155 20.89 -5.43 -2.61
CA LEU A 155 21.57 -4.20 -3.03
C LEU A 155 22.43 -4.41 -4.29
N GLN A 156 23.02 -5.61 -4.45
CA GLN A 156 23.81 -5.98 -5.62
C GLN A 156 22.95 -6.09 -6.89
N GLU A 157 21.76 -6.70 -6.78
CA GLU A 157 20.79 -6.80 -7.87
C GLU A 157 20.21 -5.43 -8.24
N MET A 158 19.91 -4.58 -7.24
CA MET A 158 19.45 -3.21 -7.48
C MET A 158 20.51 -2.35 -8.21
N VAL A 159 21.79 -2.48 -7.83
CA VAL A 159 22.90 -1.76 -8.48
C VAL A 159 23.15 -2.29 -9.90
N ALA A 160 23.04 -3.60 -10.12
CA ALA A 160 23.15 -4.19 -11.45
C ALA A 160 22.01 -3.70 -12.36
N GLU A 161 20.78 -3.66 -11.84
CA GLU A 161 19.61 -3.20 -12.56
C GLU A 161 19.70 -1.71 -12.94
N LEU A 162 20.17 -0.87 -12.02
CA LEU A 162 20.41 0.56 -12.31
C LEU A 162 21.49 0.75 -13.38
N ARG A 163 22.54 -0.07 -13.40
CA ARG A 163 23.60 -0.03 -14.42
C ARG A 163 23.10 -0.45 -15.79
N ASP A 164 22.28 -1.50 -15.87
CA ASP A 164 21.71 -1.95 -17.14
C ASP A 164 20.72 -0.93 -17.72
N ARG A 165 19.91 -0.28 -16.87
CA ARG A 165 19.04 0.85 -17.27
C ARG A 165 19.85 2.06 -17.77
N HIS A 166 20.95 2.39 -17.09
CA HIS A 166 21.82 3.50 -17.49
C HIS A 166 22.59 3.20 -18.80
N ALA A 167 22.86 1.94 -19.08
CA ALA A 167 23.48 1.48 -20.32
C ALA A 167 22.50 1.36 -21.51
N GLY A 168 21.23 1.75 -21.35
CA GLY A 168 20.23 1.70 -22.42
C GLY A 168 19.85 0.28 -22.86
N ARG A 169 20.11 -0.73 -22.03
CA ARG A 169 19.71 -2.11 -22.32
C ARG A 169 18.24 -2.29 -21.92
N GLU A 170 17.34 -2.03 -22.86
CA GLU A 170 15.94 -2.42 -22.72
C GLU A 170 15.83 -3.95 -22.64
N ARG A 171 15.17 -4.48 -21.60
CA ARG A 171 14.72 -5.88 -21.60
C ARG A 171 13.68 -6.03 -22.71
N LYS A 172 14.01 -6.77 -23.77
CA LYS A 172 13.01 -7.19 -24.76
C LYS A 172 11.96 -8.07 -24.05
N PRO A 173 10.65 -7.87 -24.27
CA PRO A 173 9.64 -8.78 -23.75
C PRO A 173 9.79 -10.18 -24.37
N GLU A 174 9.84 -11.22 -23.56
CA GLU A 174 10.19 -12.60 -24.00
C GLU A 174 9.01 -13.42 -24.54
N TRP A 175 7.78 -12.93 -24.43
CA TRP A 175 6.58 -13.71 -24.75
C TRP A 175 6.09 -13.47 -26.18
N LYS A 176 5.35 -14.43 -26.75
CA LYS A 176 4.64 -14.24 -28.01
C LYS A 176 3.14 -14.47 -27.84
N LYS A 177 2.33 -13.67 -28.52
CA LYS A 177 0.88 -13.91 -28.60
C LYS A 177 0.58 -15.34 -29.07
N GLY A 178 -0.25 -16.05 -28.32
CA GLY A 178 -0.59 -17.45 -28.54
C GLY A 178 0.32 -18.45 -27.81
N GLU A 179 1.34 -17.99 -27.09
CA GLU A 179 2.17 -18.88 -26.26
C GLU A 179 1.42 -19.28 -24.98
N LEU A 180 1.53 -20.56 -24.60
CA LEU A 180 1.03 -21.05 -23.32
C LEU A 180 2.10 -20.81 -22.25
N VAL A 181 1.67 -20.19 -21.15
CA VAL A 181 2.53 -19.87 -20.02
C VAL A 181 1.90 -20.40 -18.73
N GLU A 182 2.76 -20.83 -17.82
CA GLU A 182 2.39 -21.15 -16.46
C GLU A 182 2.31 -19.85 -15.64
N ILE A 183 1.22 -19.68 -14.92
CA ILE A 183 0.97 -18.53 -14.04
C ILE A 183 1.45 -18.91 -12.63
N LEU A 184 2.59 -18.37 -12.23
CA LEU A 184 3.22 -18.67 -10.94
C LEU A 184 2.52 -17.98 -9.76
N SER A 185 1.97 -16.79 -10.00
CA SER A 185 1.27 -16.00 -8.99
C SER A 185 0.18 -15.13 -9.61
N VAL A 186 -0.94 -15.01 -8.91
CA VAL A 186 -2.11 -14.21 -9.31
C VAL A 186 -2.13 -12.98 -8.41
N GLY A 187 -2.10 -11.78 -9.00
CA GLY A 187 -2.22 -10.56 -8.22
C GLY A 187 -3.62 -10.41 -7.60
N ASP A 188 -3.73 -9.59 -6.56
CA ASP A 188 -4.91 -9.44 -5.67
C ASP A 188 -6.24 -9.05 -6.34
N SER A 189 -6.27 -8.75 -7.64
CA SER A 189 -7.42 -8.12 -8.31
C SER A 189 -7.94 -8.89 -9.55
N GLN A 190 -7.62 -10.17 -9.70
CA GLN A 190 -8.03 -10.97 -10.87
C GLN A 190 -8.78 -12.24 -10.46
N HIS A 191 -9.83 -12.61 -11.20
CA HIS A 191 -10.46 -13.92 -11.05
C HIS A 191 -9.38 -14.99 -11.17
N PRO A 192 -9.20 -15.89 -10.19
CA PRO A 192 -8.07 -16.80 -10.18
C PRO A 192 -8.13 -17.77 -11.38
N PRO A 193 -7.00 -18.08 -12.03
CA PRO A 193 -6.95 -19.13 -13.03
C PRO A 193 -7.26 -20.47 -12.39
N MET A 194 -7.93 -21.31 -13.15
CA MET A 194 -8.19 -22.70 -12.83
C MET A 194 -6.86 -23.43 -12.71
N GLU A 195 -6.75 -24.23 -11.66
CA GLU A 195 -5.59 -25.07 -11.39
C GLU A 195 -5.93 -26.51 -11.76
N ALA A 196 -5.11 -27.12 -12.61
CA ALA A 196 -5.20 -28.51 -12.98
C ALA A 196 -3.85 -29.17 -12.69
N GLU A 197 -3.85 -30.27 -11.93
CA GLU A 197 -2.64 -31.03 -11.58
C GLU A 197 -1.53 -30.16 -10.94
N GLY A 198 -1.92 -29.14 -10.17
CA GLY A 198 -1.00 -28.22 -9.50
C GLY A 198 -0.45 -27.11 -10.39
N VAL A 199 -0.96 -26.93 -11.61
CA VAL A 199 -0.49 -25.92 -12.57
C VAL A 199 -1.63 -25.02 -13.03
N LYS A 200 -1.37 -23.71 -13.08
CA LYS A 200 -2.27 -22.68 -13.62
C LYS A 200 -1.74 -22.24 -14.98
N ILE A 201 -2.55 -22.31 -16.02
CA ILE A 201 -2.10 -22.05 -17.39
C ILE A 201 -2.89 -20.88 -17.98
N GLY A 202 -2.16 -19.98 -18.66
CA GLY A 202 -2.74 -18.92 -19.46
C GLY A 202 -2.17 -18.91 -20.87
N LEU A 203 -2.92 -18.32 -21.79
CA LEU A 203 -2.54 -18.10 -23.17
C LEU A 203 -2.23 -16.61 -23.37
N VAL A 204 -1.04 -16.28 -23.86
CA VAL A 204 -0.64 -14.90 -24.11
C VAL A 204 -1.53 -14.25 -25.18
N GLN A 205 -2.21 -13.17 -24.82
CA GLN A 205 -3.09 -12.42 -25.72
C GLN A 205 -2.43 -11.14 -26.23
N GLU A 206 -1.72 -10.43 -25.35
CA GLU A 206 -1.16 -9.11 -25.60
C GLU A 206 0.03 -8.87 -24.66
N ILE A 207 1.02 -8.10 -25.10
CA ILE A 207 2.24 -7.82 -24.34
C ILE A 207 2.44 -6.31 -24.32
N ASP A 208 2.56 -5.74 -23.13
CA ASP A 208 2.90 -4.33 -22.97
C ASP A 208 4.41 -4.22 -22.67
N PRO A 209 5.20 -3.68 -23.61
CA PRO A 209 6.64 -3.54 -23.41
C PRO A 209 7.00 -2.42 -22.42
N SER A 210 6.07 -1.51 -22.12
CA SER A 210 6.37 -0.30 -21.33
C SER A 210 6.39 -0.53 -19.82
N ASP A 211 5.64 -1.52 -19.33
CA ASP A 211 5.52 -1.83 -17.90
C ASP A 211 5.90 -3.27 -17.54
N GLY A 212 6.33 -4.06 -18.53
CA GLY A 212 6.75 -5.45 -18.33
C GLY A 212 5.60 -6.38 -17.97
N THR A 213 4.39 -6.09 -18.43
CA THR A 213 3.20 -6.93 -18.22
C THR A 213 2.74 -7.62 -19.50
N THR A 214 2.08 -8.76 -19.31
CA THR A 214 1.53 -9.60 -20.37
C THR A 214 0.10 -9.97 -20.03
N LYS A 215 -0.82 -9.71 -20.95
CA LYS A 215 -2.23 -10.09 -20.84
C LYS A 215 -2.39 -11.55 -21.21
N LEU A 216 -2.99 -12.33 -20.33
CA LEU A 216 -3.29 -13.74 -20.56
C LEU A 216 -4.81 -13.97 -20.62
N LEU A 217 -5.20 -14.95 -21.43
CA LEU A 217 -6.51 -15.59 -21.36
C LEU A 217 -6.37 -16.91 -20.62
N TYR A 218 -7.27 -17.21 -19.70
CA TYR A 218 -7.23 -18.44 -18.91
C TYR A 218 -8.64 -18.85 -18.49
N HIS A 219 -8.83 -20.12 -18.15
CA HIS A 219 -10.09 -20.55 -17.54
C HIS A 219 -10.13 -20.10 -16.09
N SER A 220 -11.20 -19.42 -15.68
CA SER A 220 -11.42 -19.03 -14.29
C SER A 220 -11.74 -20.26 -13.45
N GLY A 221 -11.04 -20.41 -12.33
CA GLY A 221 -11.30 -21.50 -11.38
C GLY A 221 -12.65 -21.37 -10.68
N GLU A 222 -13.14 -20.14 -10.50
CA GLU A 222 -14.41 -19.85 -9.83
C GLU A 222 -15.62 -20.13 -10.73
N THR A 223 -15.54 -19.72 -12.01
CA THR A 223 -16.69 -19.72 -12.92
C THR A 223 -16.61 -20.79 -14.00
N GLY A 224 -15.44 -21.40 -14.21
CA GLY A 224 -15.17 -22.32 -15.32
C GLY A 224 -15.11 -21.66 -16.70
N LYS A 225 -15.45 -20.37 -16.80
CA LYS A 225 -15.46 -19.61 -18.05
C LYS A 225 -14.07 -19.05 -18.37
N ILE A 226 -13.83 -18.74 -19.64
CA ILE A 226 -12.59 -18.06 -20.06
C ILE A 226 -12.64 -16.61 -19.57
N GLY A 227 -11.69 -16.25 -18.72
CA GLY A 227 -11.39 -14.88 -18.31
C GLY A 227 -10.08 -14.40 -18.93
N GLY A 228 -9.68 -13.18 -18.57
CA GLY A 228 -8.37 -12.66 -18.92
C GLY A 228 -7.89 -11.59 -17.96
N GLY A 229 -6.57 -11.46 -17.82
CA GLY A 229 -5.93 -10.60 -16.84
C GLY A 229 -4.51 -10.23 -17.25
N TRP A 230 -4.00 -9.13 -16.70
CA TRP A 230 -2.63 -8.64 -16.93
C TRP A 230 -1.69 -9.16 -15.85
N PHE A 231 -0.62 -9.84 -16.24
CA PHE A 231 0.34 -10.42 -15.32
C PHE A 231 1.69 -9.77 -15.52
N ARG A 232 2.43 -9.54 -14.44
CA ARG A 232 3.85 -9.17 -14.54
C ARG A 232 4.62 -10.33 -15.15
N ASN A 233 5.58 -10.02 -16.02
CA ASN A 233 6.37 -11.05 -16.70
C ASN A 233 7.11 -11.97 -15.71
N ASP A 234 7.54 -11.46 -14.56
CA ASP A 234 8.21 -12.24 -13.51
C ASP A 234 7.27 -13.25 -12.80
N ASN A 235 5.96 -13.13 -12.99
CA ASN A 235 4.96 -14.09 -12.48
C ASN A 235 4.62 -15.17 -13.52
N LEU A 236 5.29 -15.19 -14.67
CA LEU A 236 5.02 -16.10 -15.78
C LEU A 236 6.23 -16.99 -16.05
N ARG A 237 5.96 -18.25 -16.39
CA ARG A 237 6.98 -19.21 -16.82
C ARG A 237 6.56 -19.89 -18.12
N ARG A 238 7.51 -20.31 -18.97
CA ARG A 238 7.20 -21.13 -20.14
C ARG A 238 6.55 -22.44 -19.71
N TYR A 239 5.37 -22.74 -20.26
CA TYR A 239 4.70 -24.01 -20.01
C TYR A 239 5.41 -25.14 -20.78
N GLY A 240 5.80 -26.21 -20.09
CA GLY A 240 6.50 -27.35 -20.69
C GLY A 240 7.19 -28.27 -19.67
N PRO A 241 7.82 -29.37 -20.12
CA PRO A 241 8.53 -30.30 -19.24
C PRO A 241 9.67 -29.58 -18.51
N ARG A 242 9.72 -29.72 -17.17
CA ARG A 242 10.75 -29.10 -16.32
C ARG A 242 12.13 -29.71 -16.65
N PRO A 243 13.20 -28.91 -16.81
CA PRO A 243 14.56 -29.43 -16.96
C PRO A 243 14.97 -30.22 -15.70
N ALA A 244 15.70 -31.32 -15.89
CA ALA A 244 16.08 -32.25 -14.81
C ALA A 244 16.89 -31.60 -13.66
N ASP A 245 17.54 -30.47 -13.92
CA ASP A 245 18.48 -29.84 -12.98
C ASP A 245 17.79 -29.09 -11.82
N GLU A 246 16.49 -28.79 -11.91
CA GLU A 246 15.71 -28.23 -10.77
C GLU A 246 15.29 -29.30 -9.75
N ILE A 247 15.34 -30.59 -10.11
CA ILE A 247 15.03 -31.71 -9.21
C ILE A 247 16.23 -31.96 -8.25
N ALA A 248 17.45 -31.55 -8.63
CA ALA A 248 18.67 -31.78 -7.87
C ALA A 248 18.85 -30.88 -6.62
N LEU A 249 18.04 -29.81 -6.48
CA LEU A 249 18.06 -28.92 -5.30
C LEU A 249 17.27 -29.48 -4.10
N LEU A 250 16.50 -30.56 -4.30
CA LEU A 250 15.98 -31.37 -3.23
C LEU A 250 16.98 -32.50 -2.95
N GLY A 251 18.08 -32.14 -2.29
CA GLY A 251 19.05 -33.13 -1.80
C GLY A 251 18.35 -34.18 -0.92
N PRO A 252 18.82 -35.44 -0.93
CA PRO A 252 18.20 -36.49 -0.14
C PRO A 252 18.28 -36.18 1.37
N VAL A 253 17.17 -36.37 2.05
CA VAL A 253 17.04 -36.29 3.50
C VAL A 253 17.93 -37.36 4.15
N VAL A 254 18.90 -36.86 4.92
CA VAL A 254 19.72 -37.43 6.01
C VAL A 254 19.47 -38.89 6.40
N GLU A 255 20.53 -39.65 6.69
CA GLU A 255 20.62 -40.35 7.98
C GLU A 255 22.05 -40.23 8.57
N PRO A 256 22.20 -40.01 9.89
CA PRO A 256 23.49 -39.79 10.51
C PRO A 256 24.12 -41.09 11.06
N THR A 257 25.45 -41.13 10.96
CA THR A 257 26.44 -41.71 11.90
C THR A 257 26.47 -43.21 12.19
N ALA A 258 27.67 -43.80 12.02
CA ALA A 258 28.57 -44.12 13.14
C ALA A 258 30.03 -44.10 12.66
#